data_AF-A0A3N4IBM3-F1
#
_entry.id   AF-A0A3N4IBM3-F1
#
_cell.length_a   1.000
_cell.length_b   1.000
_cell.length_c   1.000
_cell.angle_alpha   90.00
_cell.angle_beta   90.00
_cell.angle_gamma   90.00
#
_symmetry.space_group_name_H-M   'P 1'
#
loop_
_entity.id
_entity.type
_entity.pdbx_description
1 polymer ?
#
loop_
_entity_poly.entity_id
_entity_poly.type
_entity_poly.pdbx_seq_one_letter_code
_entity_poly.pdbx_strand_id
1 'polypeptide(L)'
;MAYSSYETQGRDLGAYSTRGGQSMLDALPTELLMEILSHLTAEVSSSALPSAISTLASTSDRLYDASRSYRIHTLNTRLAQISNIQTLFYIWPPPTFFRQLSQSHPEWQTSGGHIQTPADLTDIVCDDSCYSMIDSYISTLETINYQAYSLASYLCPILQLDGFDDYDVTSKHAQILHCVLHLWRAHEYYAHDVDRIWRGDGGGDVITREATYGFAAGLDSITVQGMRAIYCKLEELIGLPFSGEGEWLFRFIVREGMGAVWGRLGG
;
A
#
# COMPACT_ATOMS: atom_id res chain seq x y z
N MET A 1 -62.75 42.35 -49.65
CA MET A 1 -61.27 42.30 -49.58
C MET A 1 -60.92 40.86 -49.21
N ALA A 2 -60.73 39.99 -50.20
CA ALA A 2 -59.50 39.75 -50.97
C ALA A 2 -58.60 38.70 -50.27
N TYR A 3 -58.57 37.48 -50.85
CA TYR A 3 -57.47 36.48 -50.97
C TYR A 3 -56.73 36.02 -49.69
N SER A 4 -56.23 34.79 -49.48
CA SER A 4 -55.91 33.57 -50.25
C SER A 4 -55.46 32.54 -49.21
N SER A 5 -56.12 31.38 -49.03
CA SER A 5 -55.70 30.02 -49.49
C SER A 5 -54.22 29.64 -49.33
N TYR A 6 -53.98 28.57 -48.54
CA TYR A 6 -53.14 27.36 -48.70
C TYR A 6 -53.46 26.46 -47.47
N GLU A 7 -54.19 25.32 -47.48
CA GLU A 7 -53.95 24.01 -48.16
C GLU A 7 -52.47 23.60 -48.07
N THR A 8 -52.02 22.44 -47.56
CA THR A 8 -52.64 21.13 -47.29
C THR A 8 -51.67 20.27 -46.44
N GLN A 9 -52.20 19.29 -45.71
CA GLN A 9 -51.67 17.92 -45.51
C GLN A 9 -50.18 17.67 -45.19
N GLY A 10 -49.98 17.01 -44.04
CA GLY A 10 -49.30 15.72 -43.99
C GLY A 10 -47.83 15.74 -43.58
N ARG A 11 -47.54 15.18 -42.40
CA ARG A 11 -46.61 14.06 -42.23
C ARG A 11 -46.52 13.62 -40.78
N ASP A 12 -46.73 12.32 -40.60
CA ASP A 12 -46.05 11.53 -39.58
C ASP A 12 -44.61 11.99 -39.40
N LEU A 13 -44.27 12.41 -38.19
CA LEU A 13 -42.95 12.17 -37.65
C LEU A 13 -43.18 11.57 -36.28
N GLY A 14 -43.15 10.25 -36.26
CA GLY A 14 -43.05 9.47 -35.04
C GLY A 14 -42.01 10.09 -34.13
N ALA A 15 -42.40 10.33 -32.89
CA ALA A 15 -41.47 10.60 -31.83
C ALA A 15 -40.48 9.42 -31.84
N TYR A 16 -39.26 9.71 -32.29
CA TYR A 16 -38.13 8.81 -32.18
C TYR A 16 -37.98 8.48 -30.70
N SER A 17 -38.52 7.32 -30.34
CA SER A 17 -38.00 6.49 -29.27
C SER A 17 -36.49 6.43 -29.50
N THR A 18 -35.72 7.14 -28.69
CA THR A 18 -34.27 6.99 -28.58
C THR A 18 -33.98 5.63 -27.97
N ARG A 19 -34.24 4.61 -28.78
CA ARG A 19 -33.89 3.23 -28.58
C ARG A 19 -32.37 3.16 -28.64
N GLY A 20 -31.72 2.99 -27.49
CA GLY A 20 -30.34 2.52 -27.36
C GLY A 20 -29.34 3.14 -28.33
N GLY A 21 -29.03 4.42 -28.17
CA GLY A 21 -27.79 4.95 -28.73
C GLY A 21 -26.65 4.24 -28.01
N GLN A 22 -26.04 3.24 -28.65
CA GLN A 22 -24.73 2.75 -28.22
C GLN A 22 -23.84 3.98 -28.09
N SER A 23 -23.39 4.24 -26.86
CA SER A 23 -22.41 5.29 -26.63
C SER A 23 -21.23 5.04 -27.57
N MET A 24 -20.64 6.07 -28.18
CA MET A 24 -19.43 5.87 -29.00
C MET A 24 -18.32 5.15 -28.21
N LEU A 25 -18.36 5.22 -26.87
CA LEU A 25 -17.47 4.50 -25.96
C LEU A 25 -17.75 2.99 -25.92
N ASP A 26 -19.01 2.57 -26.14
CA ASP A 26 -19.38 1.14 -26.21
C ASP A 26 -18.86 0.46 -27.47
N ALA A 27 -18.45 1.23 -28.49
CA ALA A 27 -17.88 0.70 -29.73
C ALA A 27 -16.34 0.61 -29.69
N LEU A 28 -15.68 1.16 -28.66
CA LEU A 28 -14.22 1.15 -28.56
C LEU A 28 -13.69 -0.21 -28.06
N PRO A 29 -12.50 -0.65 -28.52
CA PRO A 29 -11.74 -1.73 -27.89
C PRO A 29 -11.41 -1.41 -26.43
N THR A 30 -11.39 -2.43 -25.58
CA THR A 30 -11.12 -2.29 -24.13
C THR A 30 -9.73 -1.70 -23.88
N GLU A 31 -8.76 -1.99 -24.76
CA GLU A 31 -7.40 -1.47 -24.69
C GLU A 31 -7.38 0.06 -24.85
N LEU A 32 -8.14 0.59 -25.80
CA LEU A 32 -8.27 2.04 -26.02
C LEU A 32 -9.03 2.71 -24.87
N LEU A 33 -10.02 2.02 -24.28
CA LEU A 33 -10.69 2.51 -23.08
C LEU A 33 -9.74 2.59 -21.88
N MET A 34 -8.86 1.60 -21.68
CA MET A 34 -7.84 1.64 -20.64
C MET A 34 -6.79 2.72 -20.89
N GLU A 35 -6.41 2.97 -22.14
CA GLU A 35 -5.48 4.04 -22.51
C GLU A 35 -6.10 5.43 -22.29
N ILE A 36 -7.38 5.62 -22.62
CA ILE A 36 -8.10 6.86 -22.28
C ILE A 36 -8.15 7.05 -20.77
N LEU A 37 -8.47 6.00 -20.02
CA LEU A 37 -8.48 6.06 -18.55
C LEU A 37 -7.10 6.41 -18.00
N SER A 38 -6.02 5.82 -18.52
CA SER A 38 -4.65 6.12 -18.08
C SER A 38 -4.26 7.58 -18.34
N HIS A 39 -4.65 8.17 -19.47
CA HIS A 39 -4.43 9.59 -19.73
C HIS A 39 -5.23 10.50 -18.79
N LEU A 40 -6.49 10.17 -18.51
CA LEU A 40 -7.30 10.90 -17.53
C LEU A 40 -6.70 10.81 -16.12
N THR A 41 -6.07 9.68 -15.77
CA THR A 41 -5.36 9.53 -14.49
C THR A 41 -4.08 10.35 -14.37
N ALA A 42 -3.42 10.64 -15.49
CA ALA A 42 -2.20 11.45 -15.50
C ALA A 42 -2.49 12.97 -15.41
N GLU A 43 -3.64 13.43 -15.93
CA GLU A 43 -3.99 14.85 -15.98
C GLU A 43 -4.83 15.35 -14.80
N VAL A 44 -5.56 14.46 -14.12
CA VAL A 44 -6.43 14.83 -12.99
C VAL A 44 -5.68 14.65 -11.67
N SER A 45 -5.66 15.69 -10.84
CA SER A 45 -5.09 15.64 -9.48
C SER A 45 -5.64 14.45 -8.69
N SER A 46 -4.78 13.73 -7.97
CA SER A 46 -5.05 12.43 -7.32
C SER A 46 -6.32 12.39 -6.45
N SER A 47 -6.82 13.53 -5.99
CA SER A 47 -8.03 13.65 -5.15
C SER A 47 -9.36 13.62 -5.89
N ALA A 48 -9.42 13.94 -7.20
CA ALA A 48 -10.68 13.99 -7.98
C ALA A 48 -10.88 12.74 -8.87
N LEU A 49 -9.84 11.92 -8.98
CA LEU A 49 -9.77 10.81 -9.92
C LEU A 49 -10.71 9.63 -9.58
N PRO A 50 -10.84 9.20 -8.31
CA PRO A 50 -11.75 8.10 -7.97
C PRO A 50 -13.22 8.46 -8.29
N SER A 51 -13.62 9.72 -8.05
CA SER A 51 -14.96 10.21 -8.37
C SER A 51 -15.22 10.34 -9.87
N ALA A 52 -14.23 10.76 -10.66
CA ALA A 52 -14.37 10.88 -12.11
C ALA A 52 -14.49 9.50 -12.78
N ILE A 53 -13.68 8.53 -12.34
CA ILE A 53 -13.73 7.16 -12.82
C ILE A 53 -15.04 6.46 -12.41
N SER A 54 -15.49 6.64 -11.16
CA SER A 54 -16.79 6.11 -10.68
C SER A 54 -17.97 6.70 -11.49
N THR A 55 -17.92 8.01 -11.77
CA THR A 55 -18.94 8.67 -12.60
C THR A 55 -18.97 8.11 -14.02
N LEU A 56 -17.81 7.90 -14.65
CA LEU A 56 -17.71 7.29 -15.98
C LEU A 56 -18.16 5.82 -15.98
N ALA A 57 -17.79 5.05 -14.96
CA ALA A 57 -18.20 3.66 -14.79
C ALA A 57 -19.72 3.50 -14.70
N SER A 58 -20.43 4.47 -14.11
CA SER A 58 -21.89 4.45 -13.99
C SER A 58 -22.65 4.67 -15.32
N THR A 59 -21.95 5.04 -16.41
CA THR A 59 -22.60 5.40 -17.69
C THR A 59 -22.78 4.23 -18.65
N SER A 60 -22.01 3.15 -18.51
CA SER A 60 -22.10 1.95 -19.35
C SER A 60 -21.45 0.76 -18.64
N ASP A 61 -22.05 -0.43 -18.75
CA ASP A 61 -21.49 -1.68 -18.24
C ASP A 61 -20.09 -1.95 -18.82
N ARG A 62 -19.84 -1.54 -20.07
CA ARG A 62 -18.54 -1.73 -20.73
C ARG A 62 -17.46 -0.80 -20.16
N LEU A 63 -17.84 0.42 -19.78
CA LEU A 63 -16.96 1.37 -19.10
C LEU A 63 -16.74 0.96 -17.64
N TYR A 64 -17.75 0.41 -16.99
CA TYR A 64 -17.61 -0.21 -15.68
C TYR A 64 -16.55 -1.32 -15.71
N ASP A 65 -16.66 -2.27 -16.63
CA ASP A 65 -15.70 -3.37 -16.78
C ASP A 65 -14.29 -2.89 -17.15
N ALA A 66 -14.18 -1.90 -18.04
CA ALA A 66 -12.89 -1.30 -18.41
C ALA A 66 -12.26 -0.55 -17.22
N SER A 67 -13.05 0.20 -16.46
CA SER A 67 -12.57 0.92 -15.27
C SER A 67 -12.13 -0.03 -14.16
N ARG A 68 -12.87 -1.12 -13.96
CA ARG A 68 -12.50 -2.21 -13.04
C ARG A 68 -11.18 -2.86 -13.44
N SER A 69 -11.04 -3.20 -14.72
CA SER A 69 -9.82 -3.81 -15.26
C SER A 69 -8.61 -2.89 -15.10
N TYR A 70 -8.80 -1.59 -15.38
CA TYR A 70 -7.76 -0.58 -15.19
C TYR A 70 -7.34 -0.46 -13.71
N ARG A 71 -8.29 -0.39 -12.77
CA ARG A 71 -7.98 -0.30 -11.33
C ARG A 71 -7.22 -1.53 -10.81
N ILE A 72 -7.61 -2.74 -11.25
CA ILE A 72 -6.91 -3.98 -10.90
C ILE A 72 -5.49 -3.96 -11.48
N HIS A 73 -5.33 -3.55 -12.74
CA HIS A 73 -4.02 -3.44 -13.36
C HIS A 73 -3.10 -2.47 -12.61
N THR A 74 -3.60 -1.28 -12.28
CA THR A 74 -2.86 -0.26 -11.53
C THR A 74 -2.47 -0.77 -10.14
N LEU A 75 -3.38 -1.44 -9.43
CA LEU A 75 -3.07 -2.04 -8.13
C LEU A 75 -1.95 -3.09 -8.27
N ASN A 76 -2.07 -4.00 -9.23
CA ASN A 76 -1.07 -5.06 -9.43
C ASN A 76 0.31 -4.50 -9.78
N THR A 77 0.36 -3.47 -10.62
CA THR A 77 1.61 -2.78 -10.94
C THR A 77 2.25 -2.15 -9.71
N ARG A 78 1.46 -1.47 -8.87
CA ARG A 78 1.95 -0.88 -7.63
C ARG A 78 2.44 -1.94 -6.64
N LEU A 79 1.66 -2.99 -6.42
CA LEU A 79 2.05 -4.10 -5.54
C LEU A 79 3.34 -4.78 -6.01
N ALA A 80 3.54 -4.93 -7.32
CA ALA A 80 4.75 -5.50 -7.89
C ALA A 80 6.00 -4.61 -7.72
N GLN A 81 5.82 -3.29 -7.59
CA GLN A 81 6.91 -2.33 -7.37
C GLN A 81 7.36 -2.27 -5.90
N ILE A 82 6.52 -2.70 -4.96
CA ILE A 82 6.86 -2.69 -3.54
C ILE A 82 7.74 -3.90 -3.21
N SER A 83 9.02 -3.64 -2.98
CA SER A 83 9.96 -4.61 -2.42
C SER A 83 9.47 -5.13 -1.06
N ASN A 84 9.59 -6.44 -0.82
CA ASN A 84 9.17 -7.06 0.45
C ASN A 84 7.70 -6.87 0.83
N ILE A 85 6.79 -6.78 -0.16
CA ILE A 85 5.34 -6.60 0.07
C ILE A 85 4.74 -7.59 1.08
N GLN A 86 5.21 -8.85 1.09
CA GLN A 86 4.76 -9.87 2.04
C GLN A 86 5.14 -9.52 3.49
N THR A 87 6.37 -9.04 3.72
CA THR A 87 6.82 -8.58 5.04
C THR A 87 6.03 -7.35 5.48
N LEU A 88 5.77 -6.42 4.56
CA LEU A 88 4.96 -5.23 4.84
C LEU A 88 3.53 -5.61 5.23
N PHE A 89 2.88 -6.51 4.51
CA PHE A 89 1.54 -7.01 4.86
C PHE A 89 1.51 -7.76 6.19
N TYR A 90 2.58 -8.46 6.53
CA TYR A 90 2.67 -9.16 7.80
C TYR A 90 2.80 -8.20 8.99
N ILE A 91 3.61 -7.14 8.84
CA ILE A 91 3.85 -6.16 9.91
C ILE A 91 2.67 -5.17 10.02
N TRP A 92 2.17 -4.69 8.89
CA TRP A 92 1.03 -3.78 8.77
C TRP A 92 -0.11 -4.50 8.05
N PRO A 93 -0.86 -5.38 8.75
CA PRO A 93 -1.96 -6.09 8.12
C PRO A 93 -3.05 -5.13 7.65
N PRO A 94 -3.73 -5.44 6.53
CA PRO A 94 -4.88 -4.68 6.08
C PRO A 94 -5.95 -4.59 7.19
N PRO A 95 -6.55 -3.41 7.44
CA PRO A 95 -7.61 -3.25 8.42
C PRO A 95 -8.75 -4.28 8.30
N THR A 96 -9.26 -4.74 9.45
CA THR A 96 -10.25 -5.84 9.54
C THR A 96 -11.61 -5.53 8.91
N PHE A 97 -11.88 -4.26 8.57
CA PHE A 97 -13.10 -3.87 7.85
C PHE A 97 -12.98 -4.03 6.33
N PHE A 98 -11.79 -4.31 5.79
CA PHE A 98 -11.68 -4.89 4.45
C PHE A 98 -12.28 -6.30 4.47
N ARG A 99 -13.55 -6.40 4.07
CA ARG A 99 -14.26 -7.67 3.96
C ARG A 99 -14.21 -8.14 2.52
N GLN A 100 -13.91 -9.42 2.32
CA GLN A 100 -14.09 -10.05 1.02
C GLN A 100 -15.59 -10.09 0.68
N LEU A 101 -16.03 -9.23 -0.24
CA LEU A 101 -17.39 -9.25 -0.78
C LEU A 101 -17.50 -10.41 -1.79
N SER A 102 -17.61 -11.64 -1.30
CA SER A 102 -17.94 -12.78 -2.16
C SER A 102 -19.42 -12.68 -2.56
N GLN A 103 -19.71 -11.94 -3.63
CA GLN A 103 -21.06 -11.85 -4.23
C GLN A 103 -21.24 -12.83 -5.40
N SER A 104 -20.17 -13.44 -5.92
CA SER A 104 -20.23 -14.30 -7.11
C SER A 104 -20.43 -15.79 -6.82
N HIS A 105 -20.25 -16.27 -5.58
CA HIS A 105 -20.41 -17.69 -5.26
C HIS A 105 -21.15 -17.92 -3.92
N PRO A 106 -22.47 -18.22 -3.94
CA PRO A 106 -23.26 -18.48 -2.73
C PRO A 106 -22.87 -19.77 -1.99
N GLU A 107 -21.98 -20.58 -2.55
CA GLU A 107 -21.46 -21.82 -1.96
C GLU A 107 -20.33 -21.55 -0.94
N TRP A 108 -19.77 -20.34 -0.93
CA TRP A 108 -18.75 -19.87 0.03
C TRP A 108 -19.38 -19.07 1.18
N GLN A 109 -20.67 -19.31 1.45
CA GLN A 109 -21.32 -18.86 2.68
C GLN A 109 -20.77 -19.69 3.84
N THR A 110 -19.60 -19.31 4.37
CA THR A 110 -19.22 -19.44 5.78
C THR A 110 -17.86 -18.80 6.00
N SER A 111 -17.81 -17.86 6.95
CA SER A 111 -16.61 -17.18 7.49
C SER A 111 -16.13 -15.98 6.66
N GLY A 112 -16.31 -14.77 7.18
CA GLY A 112 -15.79 -13.55 6.59
C GLY A 112 -14.26 -13.59 6.46
N GLY A 113 -13.78 -13.86 5.25
CA GLY A 113 -12.36 -13.87 4.92
C GLY A 113 -11.73 -12.49 5.14
N HIS A 114 -10.72 -12.44 5.99
CA HIS A 114 -9.81 -11.30 6.09
C HIS A 114 -8.80 -11.36 4.95
N ILE A 115 -8.37 -10.22 4.45
CA ILE A 115 -7.25 -10.12 3.49
C ILE A 115 -5.99 -10.66 4.19
N GLN A 116 -5.45 -11.77 3.70
CA GLN A 116 -4.23 -12.38 4.23
C GLN A 116 -3.04 -12.18 3.29
N THR A 117 -3.31 -12.02 2.00
CA THR A 117 -2.28 -11.87 0.98
C THR A 117 -2.50 -10.61 0.13
N PRO A 118 -1.45 -10.08 -0.51
CA PRO A 118 -1.60 -8.97 -1.46
C PRO A 118 -2.53 -9.29 -2.63
N ALA A 119 -2.62 -10.56 -3.04
CA ALA A 119 -3.50 -10.99 -4.12
C ALA A 119 -4.99 -10.81 -3.76
N ASP A 120 -5.35 -11.01 -2.49
CA ASP A 120 -6.73 -10.90 -2.01
C ASP A 120 -7.28 -9.46 -2.13
N LEU A 121 -6.42 -8.44 -2.25
CA LEU A 121 -6.87 -7.07 -2.50
C LEU A 121 -7.53 -6.91 -3.87
N THR A 122 -7.10 -7.67 -4.88
CA THR A 122 -7.63 -7.56 -6.24
C THR A 122 -9.12 -7.90 -6.32
N ASP A 123 -9.60 -8.74 -5.41
CA ASP A 123 -11.02 -9.10 -5.29
C ASP A 123 -11.88 -7.94 -4.74
N ILE A 124 -11.29 -7.05 -3.93
CA ILE A 124 -12.01 -6.01 -3.17
C ILE A 124 -11.93 -4.63 -3.85
N VAL A 125 -10.99 -4.44 -4.79
CA VAL A 125 -10.84 -3.22 -5.63
C VAL A 125 -12.11 -2.84 -6.40
N CYS A 126 -13.05 -3.77 -6.55
CA CYS A 126 -14.25 -3.62 -7.35
C CYS A 126 -15.38 -2.85 -6.65
N ASP A 127 -15.26 -2.60 -5.33
CA ASP A 127 -16.21 -1.76 -4.59
C ASP A 127 -15.70 -0.31 -4.56
N ASP A 128 -16.44 0.60 -5.20
CA ASP A 128 -16.15 2.05 -5.23
C ASP A 128 -15.97 2.65 -3.83
N SER A 129 -16.68 2.13 -2.82
CA SER A 129 -16.56 2.60 -1.44
C SER A 129 -15.26 2.16 -0.77
N CYS A 130 -14.72 0.99 -1.17
CA CYS A 130 -13.51 0.42 -0.60
C CYS A 130 -12.23 0.85 -1.33
N TYR A 131 -12.33 1.24 -2.61
CA TYR A 131 -11.17 1.58 -3.43
C TYR A 131 -10.32 2.71 -2.83
N SER A 132 -10.95 3.79 -2.35
CA SER A 132 -10.22 4.91 -1.71
C SER A 132 -9.45 4.49 -0.45
N MET A 133 -10.00 3.54 0.32
CA MET A 133 -9.35 2.99 1.51
C MET A 133 -8.18 2.07 1.13
N ILE A 134 -8.35 1.23 0.09
CA ILE A 134 -7.27 0.41 -0.46
C ILE A 134 -6.14 1.30 -0.99
N ASP A 135 -6.47 2.34 -1.75
CA ASP A 135 -5.51 3.29 -2.30
C ASP A 135 -4.70 3.99 -1.20
N SER A 136 -5.37 4.45 -0.14
CA SER A 136 -4.70 5.05 1.02
C SER A 136 -3.81 4.06 1.77
N TYR A 137 -4.27 2.81 1.94
CA TYR A 137 -3.50 1.75 2.59
C TYR A 137 -2.24 1.41 1.79
N ILE A 138 -2.35 1.19 0.48
CA ILE A 138 -1.21 0.93 -0.40
C ILE A 138 -0.25 2.11 -0.42
N SER A 139 -0.74 3.34 -0.48
CA SER A 139 0.10 4.55 -0.43
C SER A 139 0.90 4.65 0.88
N THR A 140 0.31 4.16 1.99
CA THR A 140 1.00 4.08 3.27
C THR A 140 2.13 3.05 3.22
N LEU A 141 1.86 1.85 2.69
CA LEU A 141 2.88 0.82 2.51
C LEU A 141 4.01 1.25 1.56
N GLU A 142 3.69 1.95 0.49
CA GLU A 142 4.68 2.52 -0.44
C GLU A 142 5.58 3.54 0.26
N THR A 143 4.99 4.40 1.10
CA THR A 143 5.75 5.39 1.89
C THR A 143 6.70 4.71 2.87
N ILE A 144 6.21 3.70 3.61
CA ILE A 144 7.02 2.90 4.54
C ILE A 144 8.15 2.19 3.78
N ASN A 145 7.84 1.55 2.65
CA ASN A 145 8.83 0.87 1.82
C ASN A 145 9.90 1.84 1.31
N TYR A 146 9.51 3.03 0.84
CA TYR A 146 10.42 4.05 0.36
C TYR A 146 11.36 4.56 1.47
N GLN A 147 10.84 4.80 2.67
CA GLN A 147 11.63 5.24 3.82
C GLN A 147 12.61 4.14 4.26
N ALA A 148 12.14 2.89 4.35
CA ALA A 148 12.99 1.75 4.67
C ALA A 148 14.07 1.53 3.62
N TYR A 149 13.73 1.66 2.32
CA TYR A 149 14.67 1.56 1.21
C TYR A 149 15.74 2.66 1.26
N SER A 150 15.35 3.89 1.54
CA SER A 150 16.27 5.02 1.66
C SER A 150 17.24 4.82 2.82
N LEU A 151 16.73 4.40 3.98
CA LEU A 151 17.56 4.09 5.13
C LEU A 151 18.50 2.91 4.85
N ALA A 152 18.01 1.84 4.23
CA ALA A 152 18.84 0.69 3.86
C ALA A 152 19.95 1.08 2.87
N SER A 153 19.64 1.94 1.89
CA SER A 153 20.61 2.46 0.93
C SER A 153 21.69 3.29 1.60
N TYR A 154 21.31 4.11 2.59
CA TYR A 154 22.25 4.91 3.38
C TYR A 154 23.14 4.03 4.28
N LEU A 155 22.57 3.00 4.89
CA LEU A 155 23.27 2.09 5.80
C LEU A 155 24.18 1.08 5.07
N CYS A 156 23.83 0.66 3.85
CA CYS A 156 24.56 -0.35 3.08
C CYS A 156 26.08 -0.12 2.93
N PRO A 157 26.56 1.10 2.59
CA PRO A 157 28.00 1.35 2.47
C PRO A 157 28.75 1.43 3.81
N ILE A 158 28.04 1.72 4.91
CA ILE A 158 28.66 2.00 6.22
C ILE A 158 28.55 0.83 7.21
N LEU A 159 27.61 -0.10 6.99
CA LEU A 159 27.48 -1.31 7.78
C LEU A 159 28.47 -2.37 7.32
N GLN A 160 29.31 -2.80 8.25
CA GLN A 160 30.01 -4.08 8.15
C GLN A 160 29.19 -5.07 8.95
N LEU A 161 28.68 -6.09 8.27
CA LEU A 161 27.88 -7.14 8.87
C LEU A 161 28.73 -8.41 8.80
N ASP A 162 29.21 -8.88 9.95
CA ASP A 162 29.99 -10.11 10.04
C ASP A 162 29.19 -11.26 9.43
N GLY A 163 29.79 -11.99 8.48
CA GLY A 163 29.13 -13.08 7.74
C GLY A 163 28.36 -12.64 6.49
N PHE A 164 28.36 -11.34 6.16
CA PHE A 164 27.76 -10.81 4.94
C PHE A 164 28.76 -10.25 3.92
N ASP A 165 30.06 -10.33 4.22
CA ASP A 165 31.12 -9.83 3.33
C ASP A 165 31.20 -10.63 2.01
N ASP A 166 30.65 -11.85 1.98
CA ASP A 166 30.55 -12.70 0.79
C ASP A 166 29.33 -12.39 -0.10
N TYR A 167 28.40 -11.54 0.35
CA TYR A 167 27.21 -11.18 -0.44
C TYR A 167 27.52 -10.08 -1.46
N ASP A 168 26.86 -10.16 -2.62
CA ASP A 168 26.85 -9.04 -3.55
C ASP A 168 26.11 -7.84 -2.94
N VAL A 169 26.39 -6.64 -3.47
CA VAL A 169 25.83 -5.38 -2.95
C VAL A 169 24.29 -5.42 -2.94
N THR A 170 23.68 -6.06 -3.93
CA THR A 170 22.23 -6.17 -4.07
C THR A 170 21.63 -7.02 -2.96
N SER A 171 22.19 -8.19 -2.67
CA SER A 171 21.68 -9.09 -1.62
C SER A 171 21.94 -8.51 -0.24
N LYS A 172 23.09 -7.85 -0.04
CA LYS A 172 23.38 -7.11 1.19
C LYS A 172 22.35 -6.01 1.43
N HIS A 173 22.04 -5.22 0.41
CA HIS A 173 21.01 -4.17 0.49
C HIS A 173 19.63 -4.76 0.83
N ALA A 174 19.22 -5.82 0.12
CA ALA A 174 17.93 -6.48 0.35
C ALA A 174 17.82 -7.01 1.79
N GLN A 175 18.90 -7.58 2.34
CA GLN A 175 18.92 -8.02 3.74
C GLN A 175 18.85 -6.85 4.72
N ILE A 176 19.60 -5.77 4.48
CA ILE A 176 19.53 -4.58 5.35
C ILE A 176 18.11 -4.00 5.34
N LEU A 177 17.49 -3.91 4.18
CA LEU A 177 16.10 -3.50 4.03
C LEU A 177 15.16 -4.41 4.85
N HIS A 178 15.34 -5.73 4.75
CA HIS A 178 14.55 -6.70 5.52
C HIS A 178 14.70 -6.49 7.04
N CYS A 179 15.93 -6.32 7.52
CA CYS A 179 16.22 -6.06 8.94
C CYS A 179 15.66 -4.70 9.40
N VAL A 180 15.72 -3.66 8.57
CA VAL A 180 15.12 -2.34 8.86
C VAL A 180 13.61 -2.44 9.03
N LEU A 181 12.93 -3.16 8.13
CA LEU A 181 11.48 -3.41 8.26
C LEU A 181 11.16 -4.15 9.55
N HIS A 182 11.93 -5.19 9.89
CA HIS A 182 11.72 -5.91 11.14
C HIS A 182 12.01 -5.06 12.37
N LEU A 183 12.99 -4.16 12.37
CA LEU A 183 13.16 -3.19 13.46
C LEU A 183 11.94 -2.27 13.59
N TRP A 184 11.37 -1.82 12.48
CA TRP A 184 10.18 -0.98 12.49
C TRP A 184 8.94 -1.72 13.03
N ARG A 185 8.88 -3.04 12.89
CA ARG A 185 7.81 -3.86 13.50
C ARG A 185 7.62 -3.58 15.00
N ALA A 186 8.67 -3.19 15.71
CA ALA A 186 8.57 -2.81 17.12
C ALA A 186 7.53 -1.70 17.35
N HIS A 187 7.42 -0.73 16.44
CA HIS A 187 6.40 0.32 16.49
C HIS A 187 4.99 -0.27 16.51
N GLU A 188 4.65 -1.11 15.53
CA GLU A 188 3.32 -1.72 15.43
C GLU A 188 3.03 -2.67 16.59
N TYR A 189 4.02 -3.49 16.94
CA TYR A 189 3.86 -4.48 18.00
C TYR A 189 3.57 -3.82 19.35
N TYR A 190 4.15 -2.65 19.61
CA TYR A 190 4.04 -1.96 20.89
C TYR A 190 3.20 -0.67 20.85
N ALA A 191 2.60 -0.33 19.71
CA ALA A 191 1.80 0.89 19.53
C ALA A 191 0.68 1.03 20.57
N HIS A 192 0.14 -0.09 21.05
CA HIS A 192 -0.98 -0.14 21.99
C HIS A 192 -0.56 0.02 23.47
N ASP A 193 0.71 -0.20 23.81
CA ASP A 193 1.17 -0.17 25.21
C ASP A 193 2.65 0.25 25.30
N VAL A 194 2.91 1.46 24.78
CA VAL A 194 4.25 2.05 24.73
C VAL A 194 4.89 2.15 26.11
N ASP A 195 4.13 2.40 27.18
CA ASP A 195 4.71 2.71 28.50
C ASP A 195 4.93 1.49 29.42
N ARG A 196 4.29 0.33 29.14
CA ARG A 196 4.41 -0.86 30.00
C ARG A 196 5.68 -1.66 29.79
N ILE A 197 6.26 -1.63 28.60
CA ILE A 197 7.51 -2.36 28.25
C ILE A 197 8.68 -1.91 29.12
N TRP A 198 8.64 -0.66 29.60
CA TRP A 198 9.73 -0.03 30.35
C TRP A 198 9.66 -0.22 31.86
N ARG A 199 8.72 -1.05 32.37
CA ARG A 199 8.57 -1.31 33.81
C ARG A 199 9.44 -2.46 34.34
N GLY A 200 10.24 -3.10 33.49
CA GLY A 200 11.19 -4.15 33.89
C GLY A 200 12.59 -3.61 34.17
N ASP A 201 13.38 -4.33 35.00
CA ASP A 201 14.79 -4.03 35.25
C ASP A 201 15.58 -4.05 33.92
N GLY A 202 15.89 -2.85 33.43
CA GLY A 202 16.57 -2.61 32.17
C GLY A 202 18.08 -2.83 32.30
N GLY A 203 18.55 -3.98 31.85
CA GLY A 203 19.98 -4.25 31.66
C GLY A 203 20.17 -5.29 30.56
N GLY A 204 20.96 -4.94 29.54
CA GLY A 204 21.34 -5.86 28.46
C GLY A 204 21.01 -5.37 27.06
N ASP A 205 21.42 -6.15 26.06
CA ASP A 205 21.16 -5.88 24.65
C ASP A 205 19.67 -6.02 24.33
N VAL A 206 19.04 -4.88 24.03
CA VAL A 206 17.61 -4.78 23.74
C VAL A 206 17.20 -5.72 22.60
N ILE A 207 17.98 -5.80 21.51
CA ILE A 207 17.61 -6.65 20.38
C ILE A 207 17.66 -8.14 20.75
N THR A 208 18.63 -8.56 21.56
CA THR A 208 18.71 -9.94 22.06
C THR A 208 17.53 -10.28 22.98
N ARG A 209 17.10 -9.33 23.85
CA ARG A 209 15.91 -9.52 24.70
C ARG A 209 14.64 -9.67 23.87
N GLU A 210 14.46 -8.81 22.87
CA GLU A 210 13.29 -8.81 21.99
C GLU A 210 13.26 -10.04 21.08
N ALA A 211 14.42 -10.60 20.72
CA ALA A 211 14.50 -11.88 20.01
C ALA A 211 14.08 -13.08 20.87
N THR A 212 14.19 -12.95 22.20
CA THR A 212 13.84 -14.04 23.14
C THR A 212 12.37 -14.01 23.53
N TYR A 213 11.80 -12.82 23.75
CA TYR A 213 10.45 -12.68 24.35
C TYR A 213 9.55 -11.64 23.67
N GLY A 214 10.02 -10.92 22.66
CA GLY A 214 9.36 -9.73 22.11
C GLY A 214 9.02 -9.83 20.62
N PHE A 215 9.00 -8.67 19.94
CA PHE A 215 8.58 -8.56 18.54
C PHE A 215 9.48 -9.32 17.55
N ALA A 216 10.72 -9.62 17.95
CA ALA A 216 11.69 -10.37 17.15
C ALA A 216 11.70 -11.87 17.47
N ALA A 217 10.81 -12.33 18.36
CA ALA A 217 10.66 -13.76 18.66
C ALA A 217 10.24 -14.54 17.40
N GLY A 218 10.99 -15.61 17.11
CA GLY A 218 10.76 -16.47 15.94
C GLY A 218 11.41 -15.99 14.64
N LEU A 219 12.14 -14.87 14.65
CA LEU A 219 13.01 -14.50 13.53
C LEU A 219 14.27 -15.40 13.52
N ASP A 220 14.83 -15.60 12.33
CA ASP A 220 16.06 -16.34 12.19
C ASP A 220 17.26 -15.58 12.78
N SER A 221 18.28 -16.32 13.19
CA SER A 221 19.46 -15.74 13.86
C SER A 221 20.20 -14.73 13.01
N ILE A 222 20.16 -14.85 11.68
CA ILE A 222 20.88 -13.97 10.76
C ILE A 222 20.17 -12.60 10.73
N THR A 223 18.84 -12.60 10.63
CA THR A 223 18.03 -11.39 10.71
C THR A 223 18.19 -10.70 12.07
N VAL A 224 18.16 -11.44 13.18
CA VAL A 224 18.37 -10.85 14.53
C VAL A 224 19.75 -10.21 14.67
N GLN A 225 20.81 -10.86 14.17
CA GLN A 225 22.16 -10.29 14.17
C GLN A 225 22.25 -9.04 13.29
N GLY A 226 21.65 -9.07 12.10
CA GLY A 226 21.59 -7.91 11.20
C GLY A 226 20.84 -6.74 11.82
N MET A 227 19.70 -7.00 12.48
CA MET A 227 18.95 -6.00 13.23
C MET A 227 19.78 -5.39 14.35
N ARG A 228 20.53 -6.21 15.11
CA ARG A 228 21.41 -5.74 16.18
C ARG A 228 22.51 -4.82 15.63
N ALA A 229 23.17 -5.21 14.55
CA ALA A 229 24.22 -4.41 13.95
C ALA A 229 23.68 -3.07 13.39
N ILE A 230 22.53 -3.08 12.72
CA ILE A 230 21.84 -1.87 12.30
C ILE A 230 21.51 -0.99 13.50
N TYR A 231 20.94 -1.58 14.56
CA TYR A 231 20.56 -0.87 15.76
C TYR A 231 21.75 -0.15 16.41
N CYS A 232 22.85 -0.86 16.66
CA CYS A 232 24.07 -0.28 17.20
C CYS A 232 24.64 0.81 16.29
N LYS A 233 24.61 0.61 14.97
CA LYS A 233 25.09 1.62 14.02
C LYS A 233 24.24 2.89 14.03
N LEU A 234 22.91 2.76 14.12
CA LEU A 234 22.02 3.89 14.26
C LEU A 234 22.25 4.64 15.56
N GLU A 235 22.51 3.93 16.66
CA GLU A 235 22.84 4.52 17.96
C GLU A 235 24.12 5.39 17.86
N GLU A 236 25.16 4.90 17.18
CA GLU A 236 26.40 5.64 16.91
C GLU A 236 26.15 6.88 16.05
N LEU A 237 25.35 6.77 14.99
CA LEU A 237 25.16 7.83 14.00
C LEU A 237 24.30 8.98 14.53
N ILE A 238 23.26 8.68 15.32
CA ILE A 238 22.36 9.69 15.86
C ILE A 238 22.99 10.37 17.08
N GLY A 239 23.82 9.65 17.84
CA GLY A 239 24.53 10.18 19.00
C GLY A 239 23.61 10.50 20.19
N LEU A 240 24.03 11.41 21.06
CA LEU A 240 23.26 11.79 22.26
C LEU A 240 21.89 12.40 21.89
N PRO A 241 20.80 12.08 22.63
CA PRO A 241 20.72 11.32 23.89
C PRO A 241 20.61 9.80 23.72
N PHE A 242 20.79 9.28 22.52
CA PHE A 242 20.53 7.87 22.21
C PHE A 242 21.71 6.95 22.48
N SER A 243 22.92 7.49 22.65
CA SER A 243 24.14 6.72 22.91
C SER A 243 24.28 6.28 24.38
N GLY A 244 24.49 4.99 24.62
CA GLY A 244 25.09 4.46 25.86
C GLY A 244 24.17 3.57 26.72
N GLU A 245 22.89 3.47 26.40
CA GLU A 245 21.95 2.60 27.12
C GLU A 245 21.09 1.72 26.20
N GLY A 246 21.14 1.89 24.87
CA GLY A 246 20.37 1.08 23.91
C GLY A 246 18.84 1.09 24.12
N GLU A 247 18.29 1.78 25.12
CA GLU A 247 16.85 1.84 25.34
C GLU A 247 16.23 3.07 24.68
N TRP A 248 16.95 4.20 24.63
CA TRP A 248 16.40 5.46 24.13
C TRP A 248 16.10 5.42 22.64
N LEU A 249 16.98 4.85 21.82
CA LEU A 249 16.71 4.70 20.39
C LEU A 249 15.56 3.69 20.19
N PHE A 250 15.47 2.67 21.02
CA PHE A 250 14.37 1.70 20.93
C PHE A 250 13.03 2.35 21.29
N ARG A 251 12.99 3.19 22.34
CA ARG A 251 11.83 4.02 22.70
C ARG A 251 11.41 4.92 21.54
N PHE A 252 12.38 5.53 20.88
CA PHE A 252 12.14 6.41 19.76
C PHE A 252 11.55 5.65 18.57
N ILE A 253 12.09 4.48 18.23
CA ILE A 253 11.53 3.59 17.19
C ILE A 253 10.11 3.16 17.55
N VAL A 254 9.87 2.75 18.80
CA VAL A 254 8.54 2.32 19.25
C VAL A 254 7.51 3.46 19.19
N ARG A 255 7.90 4.70 19.51
CA ARG A 255 6.99 5.86 19.54
C ARG A 255 6.73 6.47 18.17
N GLU A 256 7.80 6.67 17.40
CA GLU A 256 7.79 7.51 16.20
C GLU A 256 8.08 6.71 14.91
N GLY A 257 8.46 5.43 15.03
CA GLY A 257 8.82 4.57 13.91
C GLY A 257 10.21 4.85 13.32
N MET A 258 10.61 4.02 12.34
CA MET A 258 11.89 4.21 11.65
C MET A 258 11.89 5.40 10.68
N GLY A 259 10.72 5.88 10.24
CA GLY A 259 10.63 7.10 9.44
C GLY A 259 11.18 8.33 10.18
N ALA A 260 10.92 8.44 11.49
CA ALA A 260 11.46 9.50 12.32
C ALA A 260 12.97 9.34 12.57
N VAL A 261 13.45 8.09 12.66
CA VAL A 261 14.89 7.78 12.71
C VAL A 261 15.59 8.27 11.45
N TRP A 262 15.00 8.01 10.28
CA TRP A 262 15.52 8.49 9.01
C TRP A 262 15.55 10.03 8.94
N GLY A 263 14.48 10.71 9.37
CA GLY A 263 14.44 12.17 9.43
C GLY A 263 15.54 12.77 10.34
N ARG A 264 15.94 12.07 11.41
CA ARG A 264 17.06 12.50 12.28
C ARG A 264 18.43 12.36 11.62
N LEU A 265 18.58 11.47 10.65
CA LEU A 265 19.80 11.28 9.88
C LEU A 265 19.94 12.26 8.70
N GLY A 266 18.99 13.19 8.54
CA GLY A 266 18.98 14.18 7.46
C GLY A 266 18.19 13.75 6.22
N GLY A 267 17.26 12.80 6.39
CA GLY A 267 16.36 12.28 5.38
C GLY A 267 15.21 13.20 4.96
#